data_AF-A0A3D3L7M0-F1
#
_entry.id   AF-A0A3D3L7M0-F1
#
_cell.length_a   1.000
_cell.length_b   1.000
_cell.length_c   1.000
_cell.angle_alpha   90.00
_cell.angle_beta   90.00
_cell.angle_gamma   90.00
#
_symmetry.space_group_name_H-M   'P 1'
#
loop_
_entity.id
_entity.type
_entity.pdbx_description
1 polymer ?
#
loop_
_entity_poly.entity_id
_entity_poly.type
_entity_poly.pdbx_seq_one_letter_code
_entity_poly.pdbx_strand_id
1 'polypeptide(L)'
;MYGQLEDISLIIPSHVIQAEKLEDRFVLTGRSETYSSEDRPEGVAVLLDKSTLEMEALFRFLDVEGNLTGWIQGKLINISDSERSIIYIRDELCKTSVMFEYKVISQVGLPEIITSGIFLPDLEEYPEGDVTRKQVETDLPKPVIISRTEWGARSPTHDYSPHP
;
A
#
# COMPACT_ATOMS: atom_id res chain seq x y z
N MET A 1 -14.57 -10.18 2.97
CA MET A 1 -13.10 -10.22 2.83
C MET A 1 -12.59 -9.02 3.61
N TYR A 2 -12.18 -9.24 4.86
CA TYR A 2 -11.68 -8.21 5.79
C TYR A 2 -10.26 -8.64 6.16
N GLY A 3 -9.33 -7.70 6.05
CA GLY A 3 -7.89 -7.95 5.99
C GLY A 3 -7.33 -7.32 4.72
N GLN A 4 -6.96 -6.05 4.80
CA GLN A 4 -6.14 -5.39 3.78
C GLN A 4 -5.05 -4.61 4.47
N LEU A 5 -5.44 -3.81 5.47
CA LEU A 5 -4.49 -3.11 6.32
C LEU A 5 -4.03 -3.99 7.51
N GLU A 6 -4.92 -4.80 8.07
CA GLU A 6 -4.65 -5.72 9.20
C GLU A 6 -3.60 -6.80 8.86
N ASP A 7 -3.46 -7.15 7.58
CA ASP A 7 -2.52 -8.20 7.13
C ASP A 7 -1.07 -7.69 6.99
N ILE A 8 -0.88 -6.37 6.91
CA ILE A 8 0.40 -5.75 6.54
C ILE A 8 0.86 -4.65 7.51
N SER A 9 0.10 -4.39 8.58
CA SER A 9 0.41 -3.32 9.52
C SER A 9 0.01 -3.69 10.94
N LEU A 10 0.67 -3.07 11.91
CA LEU A 10 0.22 -3.10 13.30
C LEU A 10 -0.94 -2.11 13.46
N ILE A 11 -2.12 -2.62 13.82
CA ILE A 11 -3.31 -1.79 13.97
C ILE A 11 -3.19 -0.89 15.19
N ILE A 12 -3.35 0.41 14.95
CA ILE A 12 -3.39 1.45 15.98
C ILE A 12 -4.79 2.05 15.98
N PRO A 13 -5.50 2.10 17.13
CA PRO A 13 -6.77 2.79 17.22
C PRO A 13 -6.63 4.25 16.78
N SER A 14 -7.61 4.77 16.05
CA SER A 14 -7.70 6.20 15.76
C SER A 14 -9.13 6.69 15.86
N HIS A 15 -9.27 7.99 16.08
CA HIS A 15 -10.56 8.65 16.21
C HIS A 15 -10.58 9.94 15.39
N VAL A 16 -11.75 10.26 14.86
CA VAL A 16 -12.00 11.55 14.21
C VAL A 16 -12.08 12.62 15.29
N ILE A 17 -11.24 13.66 15.16
CA ILE A 17 -11.21 14.80 16.07
C ILE A 17 -11.99 16.00 15.52
N GLN A 18 -12.12 16.11 14.20
CA GLN A 18 -12.85 17.18 13.54
C GLN A 18 -13.40 16.70 12.19
N ALA A 19 -14.65 17.06 11.90
CA ALA A 19 -15.24 16.90 10.58
C ALA A 19 -16.02 18.16 10.24
N GLU A 20 -15.67 18.80 9.12
CA GLU A 20 -16.26 20.08 8.72
C GLU A 20 -16.46 20.17 7.21
N LYS A 21 -17.43 20.99 6.80
CA LYS A 21 -17.62 21.38 5.41
C LYS A 21 -17.17 22.82 5.25
N LEU A 22 -16.14 23.04 4.43
CA LEU A 22 -15.59 24.33 4.06
C LEU A 22 -15.92 24.63 2.61
N GLU A 23 -16.91 25.49 2.38
CA GLU A 23 -17.43 25.82 1.04
C GLU A 23 -17.79 24.56 0.24
N ASP A 24 -16.97 24.21 -0.75
CA ASP A 24 -17.14 23.06 -1.65
C ASP A 24 -16.25 21.86 -1.27
N ARG A 25 -15.66 21.88 -0.07
CA ARG A 25 -14.78 20.81 0.43
C ARG A 25 -15.25 20.26 1.76
N PHE A 26 -15.01 18.98 1.96
CA PHE A 26 -15.20 18.26 3.20
C PHE A 26 -13.83 17.95 3.77
N VAL A 27 -13.61 18.34 5.02
CA VAL A 27 -12.34 18.12 5.73
C VAL A 27 -12.62 17.25 6.94
N LEU A 28 -11.94 16.10 6.99
CA LEU A 28 -11.95 15.19 8.12
C LEU A 28 -10.55 15.12 8.70
N THR A 29 -10.39 15.44 9.97
CA THR A 29 -9.13 15.28 10.70
C THR A 29 -9.30 14.23 11.78
N GLY A 30 -8.38 13.28 11.82
CA GLY A 30 -8.32 12.25 12.84
C GLY A 30 -6.93 12.09 13.41
N ARG A 31 -6.85 11.34 14.50
CA ARG A 31 -5.63 11.17 15.29
C ARG A 31 -5.55 9.74 15.80
N SER A 32 -4.36 9.15 15.71
CA SER A 32 -4.07 7.86 16.30
C SER A 32 -3.97 7.95 17.83
N GLU A 33 -4.15 6.83 18.51
CA GLU A 33 -3.61 6.66 19.85
C GLU A 33 -2.08 6.66 19.81
N THR A 34 -1.47 6.83 20.99
CA THR A 34 -0.03 6.77 21.16
C THR A 34 0.44 5.31 21.02
N TYR A 35 1.48 5.08 20.23
CA TYR A 35 2.17 3.79 20.07
C TYR A 35 3.58 3.83 20.66
N SER A 36 4.25 2.67 20.73
CA SER A 36 5.57 2.58 21.35
C SER A 36 6.62 3.26 20.47
N SER A 37 7.52 4.03 21.09
CA SER A 37 8.69 4.56 20.39
C SER A 37 9.66 3.46 19.95
N GLU A 38 9.55 2.25 20.53
CA GLU A 38 10.33 1.08 20.15
C GLU A 38 9.87 0.47 18.81
N ASP A 39 8.62 0.73 18.40
CA ASP A 39 8.05 0.20 17.14
C ASP A 39 8.75 0.78 15.90
N ARG A 40 9.35 1.97 16.04
CA ARG A 40 10.14 2.67 15.01
C ARG A 40 9.49 2.62 13.61
N PRO A 41 8.25 3.12 13.46
CA PRO A 41 7.49 2.84 12.25
C PRO A 41 8.13 3.49 11.02
N GLU A 42 8.10 2.78 9.90
CA GLU A 42 8.57 3.27 8.61
C GLU A 42 7.48 3.96 7.79
N GLY A 43 6.25 3.89 8.28
CA GLY A 43 5.11 4.56 7.69
C GLY A 43 3.83 4.32 8.46
N VAL A 44 2.79 5.03 8.03
CA VAL A 44 1.46 4.96 8.62
C VAL A 44 0.42 4.88 7.52
N ALA A 45 -0.73 4.27 7.81
CA ALA A 45 -1.83 4.16 6.89
C ALA A 45 -3.18 4.21 7.60
N VAL A 46 -4.19 4.66 6.87
CA VAL A 46 -5.58 4.71 7.32
C VAL A 46 -6.45 4.13 6.20
N LEU A 47 -7.26 3.14 6.55
CA LEU A 47 -8.27 2.55 5.69
C LEU A 47 -9.56 3.36 5.80
N LEU A 48 -10.03 3.81 4.64
CA LEU A 48 -11.23 4.62 4.47
C LEU A 48 -12.32 3.80 3.77
N ASP A 49 -13.58 4.05 4.12
CA ASP A 49 -14.75 3.66 3.33
C ASP A 49 -15.40 4.89 2.69
N LYS A 50 -16.25 4.66 1.68
CA LYS A 50 -16.95 5.70 0.91
C LYS A 50 -15.98 6.75 0.34
N SER A 51 -14.79 6.30 -0.03
CA SER A 51 -13.75 7.16 -0.58
C SER A 51 -14.02 7.45 -2.06
N THR A 52 -13.72 8.68 -2.47
CA THR A 52 -13.84 9.16 -3.84
C THR A 52 -12.48 9.40 -4.47
N LEU A 53 -12.42 9.47 -5.80
CA LEU A 53 -11.18 9.72 -6.54
C LEU A 53 -10.62 11.14 -6.32
N GLU A 54 -11.45 12.07 -5.84
CA GLU A 54 -11.12 13.49 -5.67
C GLU A 54 -10.79 13.81 -4.21
N MET A 55 -9.80 13.08 -3.67
CA MET A 55 -9.38 13.18 -2.28
C MET A 55 -7.89 13.46 -2.15
N GLU A 56 -7.56 14.30 -1.17
CA GLU A 56 -6.19 14.58 -0.73
C GLU A 56 -6.00 14.09 0.71
N ALA A 57 -4.81 13.58 1.00
CA ALA A 57 -4.44 13.09 2.33
C ALA A 57 -3.18 13.81 2.82
N LEU A 58 -3.24 14.31 4.04
CA LEU A 58 -2.14 14.97 4.73
C LEU A 58 -1.89 14.26 6.05
N PHE A 59 -0.64 14.19 6.45
CA PHE A 59 -0.21 13.59 7.72
C PHE A 59 0.66 14.56 8.51
N ARG A 60 0.62 14.47 9.83
CA ARG A 60 1.61 15.09 10.72
C ARG A 60 1.90 14.16 11.88
N PHE A 61 3.08 14.29 12.46
CA PHE A 61 3.61 13.34 13.43
C PHE A 61 4.01 14.06 14.71
N LEU A 62 3.71 13.43 15.85
CA LEU A 62 4.27 13.81 17.14
C LEU A 62 5.49 12.93 17.38
N ASP A 63 6.65 13.52 17.58
CA ASP A 63 7.88 12.79 17.91
C ASP A 63 8.00 12.50 19.41
N VAL A 64 9.00 11.67 19.76
CA VAL A 64 9.35 11.33 21.16
C VAL A 64 9.76 12.53 22.02
N GLU A 65 10.16 13.64 21.41
CA GLU A 65 10.54 14.88 22.11
C GLU A 65 9.32 15.79 22.35
N GLY A 66 8.16 15.43 21.80
CA GLY A 66 6.92 16.18 21.89
C GLY A 66 6.76 17.26 20.81
N ASN A 67 7.60 17.26 19.77
CA ASN A 67 7.46 18.17 18.64
C ASN A 67 6.44 17.62 17.64
N LEU A 68 5.60 18.52 17.13
CA LEU A 68 4.63 18.21 16.09
C LEU A 68 5.14 18.71 14.74
N THR A 69 5.20 17.84 13.75
CA THR A 69 5.61 18.23 12.40
C THR A 69 4.56 19.13 11.73
N GLY A 70 4.97 19.80 10.65
CA GLY A 70 4.02 20.35 9.68
C GLY A 70 3.19 19.25 9.01
N TRP A 71 2.14 19.66 8.28
CA TRP A 71 1.38 18.75 7.43
C TRP A 71 2.18 18.36 6.19
N ILE A 72 2.22 17.06 5.90
CA ILE A 72 2.98 16.45 4.82
C ILE A 72 2.00 15.70 3.91
N GLN A 73 2.16 15.85 2.60
CA GLN A 73 1.33 15.16 1.63
C GLN A 73 1.55 13.65 1.68
N GLY A 74 0.48 12.92 1.94
CA GLY A 74 0.43 11.47 1.82
C GLY A 74 0.05 11.02 0.41
N LYS A 75 -0.06 9.70 0.27
CA LYS A 75 -0.51 9.02 -0.94
C LYS A 75 -1.88 8.38 -0.70
N LEU A 76 -2.62 8.17 -1.78
CA LEU A 76 -3.92 7.52 -1.80
C LEU A 76 -3.86 6.35 -2.79
N ILE A 77 -4.33 5.18 -2.37
CA ILE A 77 -4.56 4.03 -3.24
C ILE A 77 -6.02 3.62 -3.10
N ASN A 78 -6.73 3.52 -4.23
CA ASN A 78 -8.09 2.99 -4.26
C ASN A 78 -8.04 1.47 -4.43
N ILE A 79 -8.82 0.75 -3.63
CA ILE A 79 -8.92 -0.70 -3.71
C ILE A 79 -9.92 -1.05 -4.82
N SER A 80 -9.46 -1.78 -5.83
CA SER A 80 -10.29 -2.20 -6.96
C SER A 80 -11.55 -2.94 -6.50
N ASP A 81 -12.65 -2.72 -7.22
CA ASP A 81 -13.97 -3.32 -6.95
C ASP A 81 -14.53 -3.02 -5.54
N SER A 82 -14.09 -1.92 -4.91
CA SER A 82 -14.62 -1.45 -3.64
C SER A 82 -14.70 0.08 -3.58
N GLU A 83 -15.52 0.61 -2.66
CA GLU A 83 -15.55 2.05 -2.31
C GLU A 83 -14.49 2.40 -1.24
N ARG A 84 -13.50 1.52 -1.04
CA ARG A 84 -12.47 1.68 -0.02
C ARG A 84 -11.17 2.18 -0.61
N SER A 85 -10.47 2.95 0.20
CA SER A 85 -9.14 3.45 -0.14
C SER A 85 -8.23 3.46 1.07
N ILE A 86 -6.93 3.35 0.79
CA ILE A 86 -5.89 3.46 1.80
C ILE A 86 -5.17 4.79 1.56
N ILE A 87 -5.19 5.66 2.55
CA ILE A 87 -4.27 6.79 2.62
C ILE A 87 -3.06 6.37 3.42
N TYR A 88 -1.86 6.72 2.96
CA TYR A 88 -0.63 6.29 3.63
C TYR A 88 0.53 7.23 3.34
N ILE A 89 1.57 7.12 4.16
CA ILE A 89 2.86 7.77 3.95
C ILE A 89 3.96 6.88 4.54
N ARG A 90 5.10 6.82 3.85
CA ARG A 90 6.34 6.24 4.35
C ARG A 90 7.40 7.31 4.28
N ASP A 91 7.98 7.66 5.42
CA ASP A 91 8.92 8.77 5.56
C ASP A 91 9.85 8.51 6.76
N GLU A 92 11.05 9.08 6.73
CA GLU A 92 12.01 9.00 7.83
C GLU A 92 11.46 9.62 9.13
N LEU A 93 10.58 10.61 9.01
CA LEU A 93 9.89 11.25 10.15
C LEU A 93 8.99 10.27 10.92
N CYS A 94 8.55 9.18 10.30
CA CYS A 94 7.76 8.17 11.00
C CYS A 94 8.60 7.44 12.06
N LYS A 95 9.92 7.28 11.85
CA LYS A 95 10.78 6.44 12.72
C LYS A 95 10.87 6.94 14.16
N THR A 96 10.71 8.25 14.37
CA THR A 96 10.75 8.88 15.70
C THR A 96 9.36 9.27 16.20
N SER A 97 8.32 8.95 15.44
CA SER A 97 6.95 9.30 15.81
C SER A 97 6.41 8.35 16.88
N VAL A 98 5.52 8.87 17.73
CA VAL A 98 4.78 8.11 18.75
C VAL A 98 3.26 8.24 18.57
N MET A 99 2.83 9.13 17.67
CA MET A 99 1.44 9.39 17.32
C MET A 99 1.42 10.08 15.96
N PHE A 100 0.39 9.83 15.16
CA PHE A 100 0.15 10.61 13.94
C PHE A 100 -1.26 11.18 13.91
N GLU A 101 -1.39 12.29 13.20
CA GLU A 101 -2.66 12.81 12.76
C GLU A 101 -2.75 12.72 11.25
N TYR A 102 -3.97 12.53 10.77
CA TYR A 102 -4.29 12.50 9.37
C TYR A 102 -5.40 13.52 9.10
N LYS A 103 -5.33 14.12 7.92
CA LYS A 103 -6.35 15.02 7.42
C LYS A 103 -6.70 14.59 6.00
N VAL A 104 -7.99 14.40 5.77
CA VAL A 104 -8.55 13.99 4.50
C VAL A 104 -9.43 15.12 3.98
N ILE A 105 -9.14 15.56 2.76
CA ILE A 105 -9.87 16.63 2.08
C ILE A 105 -10.55 16.01 0.86
N SER A 106 -11.87 16.15 0.76
CA SER A 106 -12.70 15.56 -0.30
C SER A 106 -13.64 16.61 -0.89
N GLN A 107 -13.93 16.54 -2.19
CA GLN A 107 -14.89 17.45 -2.85
C GLN A 107 -16.32 16.90 -2.84
N VAL A 108 -16.49 15.59 -2.64
CA VAL A 108 -17.78 14.91 -2.86
C VAL A 108 -18.49 14.56 -1.55
N GLY A 109 -17.74 14.30 -0.47
CA GLY A 109 -18.30 13.93 0.83
C GLY A 109 -17.25 13.50 1.84
N LEU A 110 -17.67 13.32 3.10
CA LEU A 110 -16.80 12.83 4.17
C LEU A 110 -16.61 11.30 4.05
N PRO A 111 -15.37 10.81 3.96
CA PRO A 111 -15.11 9.37 4.05
C PRO A 111 -15.36 8.86 5.48
N GLU A 112 -15.56 7.57 5.60
CA GLU A 112 -15.64 6.89 6.89
C GLU A 112 -14.29 6.27 7.25
N ILE A 113 -13.85 6.41 8.51
CA ILE A 113 -12.60 5.81 8.96
C ILE A 113 -12.89 4.40 9.44
N ILE A 114 -12.29 3.39 8.79
CA ILE A 114 -12.46 1.99 9.20
C ILE A 114 -11.40 1.64 10.25
N THR A 115 -10.13 1.81 9.91
CA THR A 115 -9.01 1.42 10.77
C THR A 115 -7.74 2.14 10.36
N SER A 116 -6.74 2.11 11.22
CA SER A 116 -5.43 2.67 10.96
C SER A 116 -4.34 1.77 11.48
N GLY A 117 -3.15 1.89 10.90
CA GLY A 117 -2.01 1.08 11.31
C GLY A 117 -0.68 1.74 10.99
N ILE A 118 0.35 1.19 11.61
CA ILE A 118 1.75 1.56 11.37
C ILE A 118 2.47 0.41 10.67
N PHE A 119 3.34 0.75 9.73
CA PHE A 119 4.23 -0.20 9.07
C PHE A 119 5.50 -0.33 9.91
N LEU A 120 5.71 -1.52 10.44
CA LEU A 120 6.94 -1.85 11.17
C LEU A 120 8.10 -2.05 10.18
N PRO A 121 9.34 -1.80 10.60
CA PRO A 121 10.51 -2.12 9.78
C PRO A 121 10.54 -3.61 9.45
N ASP A 122 10.91 -3.93 8.21
CA ASP A 122 11.15 -5.31 7.81
C ASP A 122 12.48 -5.77 8.41
N LEU A 123 12.40 -6.63 9.42
CA LEU A 123 13.56 -7.22 10.10
C LEU A 123 13.89 -8.61 9.54
N GLU A 124 13.15 -9.08 8.53
CA GLU A 124 13.42 -10.36 7.91
C GLU A 124 14.67 -10.26 7.04
N GLU A 125 15.72 -11.00 7.43
CA GLU A 125 16.84 -11.26 6.54
C GLU A 125 16.38 -12.23 5.47
N TYR A 126 15.91 -11.70 4.33
CA TYR A 126 15.80 -12.51 3.14
C TYR A 126 17.23 -12.96 2.79
N PRO A 127 17.51 -14.27 2.75
CA PRO A 127 18.81 -14.71 2.28
C PRO A 127 19.02 -14.06 0.90
N GLU A 128 20.20 -13.46 0.69
CA GLU A 128 20.64 -13.08 -0.66
C GLU A 128 20.70 -14.37 -1.47
N GLY A 129 19.55 -14.77 -1.99
CA GLY A 129 19.42 -15.88 -2.91
C GLY A 129 20.10 -15.40 -4.17
N ASP A 130 21.39 -15.68 -4.28
CA ASP A 130 22.05 -15.75 -5.57
C ASP A 130 21.13 -16.63 -6.43
N VAL A 131 20.40 -16.02 -7.37
CA VAL A 131 19.52 -16.73 -8.29
C VAL A 131 20.42 -17.42 -9.32
N THR A 132 21.38 -18.22 -8.84
CA THR A 132 21.88 -19.31 -9.63
C THR A 132 20.70 -20.25 -9.76
N ARG A 133 20.00 -20.18 -10.90
CA ARG A 133 19.12 -21.26 -11.35
C ARG A 133 19.91 -22.54 -11.13
N LYS A 134 19.56 -23.33 -10.11
CA LYS A 134 20.05 -24.70 -10.02
C LYS A 134 19.56 -25.37 -11.29
N GLN A 135 20.46 -25.54 -12.26
CA GLN A 135 20.31 -26.62 -13.22
C GLN A 135 20.33 -27.88 -12.37
N VAL A 136 19.15 -28.33 -11.97
CA VAL A 136 19.02 -29.68 -11.43
C VAL A 136 19.28 -30.58 -12.63
N GLU A 137 20.44 -31.22 -12.66
CA GLU A 137 20.61 -32.44 -13.45
C GLU A 137 19.57 -33.42 -12.93
N THR A 138 18.48 -33.52 -13.69
CA THR A 138 17.45 -34.51 -13.46
C THR A 138 17.67 -35.59 -14.52
N ASP A 139 17.70 -36.86 -14.11
CA ASP A 139 17.59 -38.02 -15.02
C ASP A 139 16.21 -38.11 -15.69
N LEU A 140 15.40 -37.06 -15.57
CA LEU A 140 14.13 -36.96 -16.25
C LEU A 140 14.41 -36.81 -17.75
N PRO A 141 13.91 -37.74 -18.59
CA PRO A 141 14.10 -37.62 -20.02
C PRO A 141 13.53 -36.29 -20.48
N LYS A 142 14.32 -35.56 -21.26
CA LYS A 142 13.91 -34.28 -21.85
C LYS A 142 12.50 -34.43 -22.44
N PRO A 143 11.56 -33.52 -22.14
CA PRO A 143 10.21 -33.63 -22.69
C PRO A 143 10.28 -33.70 -24.21
N VAL A 144 9.56 -34.67 -24.77
CA VAL A 144 9.50 -34.85 -26.22
C VAL A 144 8.70 -33.69 -26.79
N ILE A 145 9.37 -32.83 -27.56
CA ILE A 145 8.72 -31.76 -28.30
C ILE A 145 8.09 -32.41 -29.54
N ILE A 146 6.76 -32.37 -29.62
CA ILE A 146 6.02 -32.77 -30.81
C ILE A 146 5.94 -31.60 -31.79
N SER A 147 6.00 -31.92 -33.09
CA SER A 147 5.95 -30.94 -34.16
C SER A 147 4.56 -30.31 -34.29
N ARG A 148 4.49 -29.14 -34.93
CA ARG A 148 3.22 -28.45 -35.24
C ARG A 148 2.26 -29.36 -36.01
N THR A 149 2.79 -30.18 -36.91
CA THR A 149 2.02 -31.15 -37.70
C THR A 149 1.42 -32.24 -36.81
N GLU A 150 2.21 -32.78 -35.89
CA GLU A 150 1.74 -33.79 -34.92
C GLU A 150 0.71 -33.22 -33.94
N TRP A 151 0.80 -31.93 -33.63
CA TRP A 151 -0.19 -31.22 -32.82
C TRP A 151 -1.47 -30.83 -33.59
N GLY A 152 -1.53 -31.11 -34.90
CA GLY A 152 -2.66 -30.69 -35.75
C GLY A 152 -2.78 -29.17 -35.93
N ALA A 153 -1.67 -28.43 -35.71
CA ALA A 153 -1.67 -26.99 -35.86
C ALA A 153 -1.84 -26.60 -37.33
N ARG A 154 -2.64 -25.56 -37.57
CA ARG A 154 -2.80 -25.00 -38.92
C ARG A 154 -1.46 -24.45 -39.42
N SER A 155 -1.28 -24.51 -40.74
CA SER A 155 -0.15 -23.89 -41.42
C SER A 155 -0.04 -22.42 -41.01
N PRO A 156 1.17 -21.92 -40.73
CA PRO A 156 1.37 -20.50 -40.47
C PRO A 156 0.81 -19.66 -41.63
N THR A 157 0.14 -18.56 -41.32
CA THR A 157 -0.38 -17.62 -42.34
C THR A 157 0.71 -16.71 -42.92
N HIS A 158 1.90 -16.72 -42.34
CA HIS A 158 3.04 -15.90 -42.77
C HIS A 158 4.32 -16.74 -42.75
N ASP A 159 5.04 -16.70 -43.87
CA ASP A 159 6.47 -17.01 -43.87
C ASP A 159 7.20 -15.82 -43.25
N TYR A 160 8.17 -16.09 -42.37
CA TYR A 160 9.09 -15.06 -41.89
C TYR A 160 9.88 -14.54 -43.09
N SER A 161 9.53 -13.36 -43.60
CA SER A 161 10.43 -12.61 -44.46
C SER A 161 11.66 -12.22 -43.64
N PRO A 162 12.90 -12.51 -44.09
CA PRO A 162 14.06 -11.86 -43.52
C PRO A 162 13.94 -10.38 -43.86
N HIS A 163 13.59 -9.57 -42.87
CA HIS A 163 13.74 -8.12 -42.98
C HIS A 163 15.24 -7.82 -43.14
N PRO A 164 15.62 -6.98 -44.12
CA PRO A 164 17.03 -6.60 -44.33
C PRO A 164 17.59 -5.77 -43.17
#